data_AF-A0A532U2N2-F1
#
_entry.id   AF-A0A532U2N2-F1
#
_cell.length_a   1.000
_cell.length_b   1.000
_cell.length_c   1.000
_cell.angle_alpha   90.00
_cell.angle_beta   90.00
_cell.angle_gamma   90.00
#
_symmetry.space_group_name_H-M   'P 1'
#
loop_
_entity.id
_entity.type
_entity.pdbx_description
1 polymer ?
#
loop_
_entity_poly.entity_id
_entity_poly.type
_entity_poly.pdbx_seq_one_letter_code
_entity_poly.pdbx_strand_id
1 'polypeptide(L)'
;ADPGDPARTDAGETYVIFGSSSPPSTLDLSTESADITIYGDDEGGFSGWAVASGDINGDGFDDIIIGARRANPGDRTYAGETYVIFGSSPSSPVTIDLNTTPADITVCGDNAEDESGSAVASGDVNGDGFDDLIIGAYYADPGDRTNAGETYVIFGASFSSPPYTIDLSTTPADITVCGAAAYDYSGYAVASGDVNGNGNNDIIIGANGADAAGGGNAGETYVIFGDNFPSPPYTIDLSTTPADITVCGAADWDESGCALASGDVNNDGYDDIIIGAQYADPGDRWGAGETYLIAGGGAYVTAHGLGGKSWIKEFSILTNGLNSFKAFGGVNSQGEVHLAIGDVDADSLDEIAAGQGEGAKSWVKFFEVDGSIINSFKAFGAANTNGELHLTIGNFVANLSDNEIAIAQGEGGQSWVKVFETDGTFIRSIKAFGGANVQGEVHLAAGDLENADKIDEIIAGMGEGGSSWVKIFSHEGILIRSFKAFGAANIGGEVHVAVGNFDADPDVEIAAATGYNGNNLVKLFDKDGTFIRKFKAFGAAVNPNGEVQITAADIDNDGVDEIICGHGEGGSSMVKVFKANGTVVRSFKAFGGVNAQGEVHLGKSNY
;
A
#
# COMPACT_ATOMS: atom_id res chain seq x y z
N ALA A 1 -26.05 -41.72 -0.61
CA ALA A 1 -27.38 -41.63 -1.24
C ALA A 1 -27.93 -40.30 -0.80
N ASP A 2 -27.76 -39.32 -1.67
CA ASP A 2 -28.33 -37.99 -1.55
C ASP A 2 -29.87 -38.12 -1.47
N PRO A 3 -30.54 -37.49 -0.48
CA PRO A 3 -31.99 -37.46 -0.41
C PRO A 3 -32.67 -36.67 -1.55
N GLY A 4 -31.94 -35.84 -2.32
CA GLY A 4 -32.45 -34.91 -3.32
C GLY A 4 -32.25 -35.29 -4.80
N ASP A 5 -31.07 -35.82 -5.18
CA ASP A 5 -30.71 -36.19 -6.55
C ASP A 5 -30.12 -37.61 -6.64
N PRO A 6 -30.93 -38.62 -7.01
CA PRO A 6 -30.44 -39.98 -7.15
C PRO A 6 -29.78 -40.29 -8.51
N ALA A 7 -29.50 -39.32 -9.40
CA ALA A 7 -29.08 -39.60 -10.78
C ALA A 7 -27.71 -39.06 -11.22
N ARG A 8 -27.17 -37.97 -10.66
CA ARG A 8 -25.88 -37.39 -11.09
C ARG A 8 -24.80 -37.59 -10.04
N THR A 9 -24.05 -38.68 -10.15
CA THR A 9 -22.90 -38.91 -9.25
C THR A 9 -21.85 -37.82 -9.44
N ASP A 10 -21.32 -37.32 -8.32
CA ASP A 10 -20.28 -36.30 -8.29
C ASP A 10 -20.62 -34.99 -9.03
N ALA A 11 -21.90 -34.64 -9.19
CA ALA A 11 -22.27 -33.30 -9.65
C ALA A 11 -21.90 -32.20 -8.64
N GLY A 12 -21.86 -32.56 -7.36
CA GLY A 12 -21.51 -31.66 -6.27
C GLY A 12 -22.72 -30.89 -5.73
N GLU A 13 -22.58 -30.41 -4.49
CA GLU A 13 -23.61 -29.63 -3.79
C GLU A 13 -22.93 -28.49 -3.03
N THR A 14 -23.50 -27.28 -3.12
CA THR A 14 -23.06 -26.11 -2.36
C THR A 14 -24.15 -25.71 -1.36
N TYR A 15 -23.73 -25.43 -0.12
CA TYR A 15 -24.62 -24.96 0.94
C TYR A 15 -24.24 -23.53 1.34
N VAL A 16 -25.23 -22.64 1.39
CA VAL A 16 -25.07 -21.26 1.87
C VAL A 16 -25.76 -21.13 3.21
N ILE A 17 -25.01 -20.64 4.20
CA ILE A 17 -25.46 -20.38 5.56
C ILE A 17 -25.33 -18.88 5.82
N PHE A 18 -26.41 -18.21 6.15
CA PHE A 18 -26.38 -16.78 6.41
C PHE A 18 -25.71 -16.45 7.74
N GLY A 19 -24.88 -15.40 7.71
CA GLY A 19 -24.27 -14.84 8.90
C GLY A 19 -25.31 -14.35 9.91
N SER A 20 -24.99 -14.45 11.20
CA SER A 20 -25.83 -13.89 12.26
C SER A 20 -24.99 -13.39 13.42
N SER A 21 -25.54 -12.48 14.23
CA SER A 21 -24.87 -11.94 15.43
C SER A 21 -24.77 -12.94 16.59
N SER A 22 -25.37 -14.11 16.45
CA SER A 22 -25.23 -15.24 17.37
C SER A 22 -25.34 -16.53 16.59
N PRO A 23 -24.30 -16.87 15.82
CA PRO A 23 -24.31 -18.09 15.03
C PRO A 23 -24.35 -19.30 15.98
N PRO A 24 -25.02 -20.39 15.58
CA PRO A 24 -25.01 -21.60 16.37
C PRO A 24 -23.56 -22.11 16.52
N SER A 25 -23.21 -22.65 17.69
CA SER A 25 -21.88 -23.22 17.92
C SER A 25 -21.64 -24.52 17.14
N THR A 26 -22.70 -25.11 16.59
CA THR A 26 -22.66 -26.33 15.77
C THR A 26 -23.87 -26.31 14.85
N LEU A 27 -23.65 -26.56 13.57
CA LEU A 27 -24.67 -26.70 12.53
C LEU A 27 -24.45 -28.05 11.84
N ASP A 28 -25.44 -28.94 11.91
CA ASP A 28 -25.36 -30.29 11.31
C ASP A 28 -26.27 -30.37 10.08
N LEU A 29 -25.67 -30.17 8.89
CA LEU A 29 -26.36 -30.19 7.60
C LEU A 29 -27.01 -31.54 7.25
N SER A 30 -26.71 -32.61 7.99
CA SER A 30 -27.42 -33.89 7.83
C SER A 30 -28.81 -33.89 8.50
N THR A 31 -29.06 -32.93 9.39
CA THR A 31 -30.30 -32.83 10.16
C THR A 31 -30.99 -31.46 10.08
N GLU A 32 -30.24 -30.44 9.68
CA GLU A 32 -30.69 -29.06 9.53
C GLU A 32 -30.54 -28.64 8.06
N SER A 33 -31.48 -27.84 7.55
CA SER A 33 -31.40 -27.32 6.18
C SER A 33 -30.51 -26.09 6.16
N ALA A 34 -29.63 -26.00 5.16
CA ALA A 34 -28.98 -24.75 4.80
C ALA A 34 -30.01 -23.69 4.37
N ASP A 35 -29.63 -22.41 4.40
CA ASP A 35 -30.50 -21.32 3.95
C ASP A 35 -30.68 -21.38 2.42
N ILE A 36 -29.62 -21.72 1.69
CA ILE A 36 -29.69 -22.06 0.27
C ILE A 36 -28.90 -23.36 0.04
N THR A 37 -29.48 -24.27 -0.73
CA THR A 37 -28.82 -25.49 -1.24
C THR A 37 -28.79 -25.44 -2.76
N ILE A 38 -27.62 -25.65 -3.36
CA ILE A 38 -27.41 -25.56 -4.80
C ILE A 38 -26.86 -26.90 -5.29
N TYR A 39 -27.58 -27.57 -6.19
CA TYR A 39 -27.15 -28.82 -6.81
C TYR A 39 -26.41 -28.53 -8.12
N GLY A 40 -25.25 -29.14 -8.31
CA GLY A 40 -24.41 -28.98 -9.50
C GLY A 40 -25.13 -29.43 -10.79
N ASP A 41 -24.72 -28.88 -11.94
CA ASP A 41 -25.39 -29.15 -13.22
C ASP A 41 -25.08 -30.57 -13.75
N ASP A 42 -23.80 -30.86 -14.01
CA ASP A 42 -23.36 -32.06 -14.71
C ASP A 42 -22.84 -33.18 -13.80
N GLU A 43 -23.10 -34.43 -14.18
CA GLU A 43 -22.45 -35.61 -13.56
C GLU A 43 -20.92 -35.50 -13.66
N GLY A 44 -20.22 -35.63 -12.54
CA GLY A 44 -18.76 -35.51 -12.48
C GLY A 44 -18.23 -34.08 -12.60
N GLY A 45 -19.10 -33.06 -12.63
CA GLY A 45 -18.70 -31.65 -12.72
C GLY A 45 -17.95 -31.12 -11.49
N PHE A 46 -18.12 -31.78 -10.34
CA PHE A 46 -17.52 -31.40 -9.05
C PHE A 46 -17.87 -29.94 -8.66
N SER A 47 -19.12 -29.53 -8.84
CA SER A 47 -19.59 -28.23 -8.38
C SER A 47 -19.43 -28.08 -6.87
N GLY A 48 -19.08 -26.88 -6.41
CA GLY A 48 -18.74 -26.64 -5.00
C GLY A 48 -17.33 -27.10 -4.63
N TRP A 49 -16.46 -27.41 -5.61
CA TRP A 49 -15.05 -27.70 -5.36
C TRP A 49 -14.34 -26.50 -4.70
N ALA A 50 -14.64 -25.30 -5.18
CA ALA A 50 -14.23 -24.03 -4.60
C ALA A 50 -15.46 -23.11 -4.50
N VAL A 51 -15.50 -22.27 -3.47
CA VAL A 51 -16.58 -21.31 -3.23
C VAL A 51 -16.02 -19.98 -2.76
N ALA A 52 -16.64 -18.89 -3.20
CA ALA A 52 -16.39 -17.51 -2.77
C ALA A 52 -17.69 -16.71 -2.78
N SER A 53 -17.63 -15.46 -2.34
CA SER A 53 -18.78 -14.55 -2.38
C SER A 53 -18.34 -13.10 -2.49
N GLY A 54 -19.10 -12.30 -3.23
CA GLY A 54 -18.88 -10.86 -3.43
C GLY A 54 -20.06 -10.23 -4.18
N ASP A 55 -20.26 -8.92 -4.07
CA ASP A 55 -21.35 -8.19 -4.73
C ASP A 55 -21.01 -7.90 -6.21
N ILE A 56 -21.05 -8.95 -7.03
CA ILE A 56 -20.65 -8.90 -8.44
C ILE A 56 -21.61 -8.03 -9.28
N ASN A 57 -22.87 -7.91 -8.83
CA ASN A 57 -23.90 -7.16 -9.53
C ASN A 57 -24.21 -5.75 -8.96
N GLY A 58 -23.64 -5.41 -7.80
CA GLY A 58 -23.75 -4.13 -7.12
C GLY A 58 -25.14 -3.85 -6.52
N ASP A 59 -25.87 -4.88 -6.09
CA ASP A 59 -27.20 -4.73 -5.49
C ASP A 59 -27.19 -4.67 -3.94
N GLY A 60 -26.01 -4.81 -3.34
CA GLY A 60 -25.76 -4.76 -1.91
C GLY A 60 -25.91 -6.11 -1.21
N PHE A 61 -26.07 -7.21 -1.94
CA PHE A 61 -25.98 -8.57 -1.42
C PHE A 61 -24.79 -9.30 -2.04
N ASP A 62 -23.95 -9.91 -1.21
CA ASP A 62 -22.93 -10.82 -1.74
C ASP A 62 -23.58 -11.93 -2.58
N ASP A 63 -23.10 -12.06 -3.81
CA ASP A 63 -23.43 -13.13 -4.73
C ASP A 63 -22.61 -14.39 -4.40
N ILE A 64 -23.09 -15.56 -4.83
CA ILE A 64 -22.49 -16.85 -4.52
C ILE A 64 -21.70 -17.34 -5.74
N ILE A 65 -20.40 -17.54 -5.57
CA ILE A 65 -19.48 -18.00 -6.63
C ILE A 65 -19.13 -19.47 -6.39
N ILE A 66 -19.27 -20.30 -7.43
CA ILE A 66 -19.14 -21.75 -7.32
C ILE A 66 -18.28 -22.29 -8.46
N GLY A 67 -17.12 -22.85 -8.10
CA GLY A 67 -16.25 -23.56 -9.02
C GLY A 67 -16.70 -25.01 -9.27
N ALA A 68 -16.81 -25.39 -10.53
CA ALA A 68 -17.10 -26.73 -11.02
C ALA A 68 -15.99 -27.18 -11.98
N ARG A 69 -14.80 -27.39 -11.42
CA ARG A 69 -13.54 -27.57 -12.17
C ARG A 69 -13.50 -28.74 -13.17
N ARG A 70 -14.45 -29.67 -13.14
CA ARG A 70 -14.54 -30.79 -14.07
C ARG A 70 -15.80 -30.80 -14.93
N ALA A 71 -16.56 -29.71 -14.89
CA ALA A 71 -17.64 -29.51 -15.84
C ALA A 71 -17.10 -29.51 -17.29
N ASN A 72 -17.96 -29.87 -18.23
CA ASN A 72 -17.58 -30.09 -19.63
C ASN A 72 -18.33 -29.09 -20.53
N PRO A 73 -17.96 -27.79 -20.53
CA PRO A 73 -18.65 -26.79 -21.32
C PRO A 73 -18.56 -27.12 -22.82
N GLY A 74 -19.71 -27.46 -23.41
CA GLY A 74 -19.80 -27.96 -24.78
C GLY A 74 -19.22 -29.38 -24.91
N ASP A 75 -18.17 -29.55 -25.72
CA ASP A 75 -17.48 -30.83 -25.93
C ASP A 75 -16.06 -30.85 -25.28
N ARG A 76 -15.70 -29.83 -24.49
CA ARG A 76 -14.37 -29.70 -23.88
C ARG A 76 -14.32 -30.42 -22.54
N THR A 77 -13.70 -31.59 -22.53
CA THR A 77 -13.59 -32.42 -21.32
C THR A 77 -12.75 -31.71 -20.26
N TYR A 78 -13.28 -31.58 -19.04
CA TYR A 78 -12.62 -30.98 -17.87
C TYR A 78 -12.07 -29.57 -18.09
N ALA A 79 -12.66 -28.80 -19.01
CA ALA A 79 -12.33 -27.37 -19.11
C ALA A 79 -12.79 -26.60 -17.87
N GLY A 80 -13.83 -27.10 -17.19
CA GLY A 80 -14.38 -26.51 -15.98
C GLY A 80 -15.35 -25.36 -16.26
N GLU A 81 -16.21 -25.09 -15.28
CA GLU A 81 -17.15 -23.98 -15.28
C GLU A 81 -17.14 -23.29 -13.92
N THR A 82 -17.43 -21.99 -13.90
CA THR A 82 -17.73 -21.23 -12.69
C THR A 82 -19.13 -20.63 -12.79
N TYR A 83 -19.94 -20.83 -11.75
CA TYR A 83 -21.30 -20.30 -11.68
C TYR A 83 -21.38 -19.16 -10.67
N VAL A 84 -22.13 -18.12 -11.00
CA VAL A 84 -22.53 -17.07 -10.04
C VAL A 84 -24.04 -17.10 -9.89
N ILE A 85 -24.50 -17.17 -8.64
CA ILE A 85 -25.91 -17.06 -8.26
C ILE A 85 -26.08 -15.77 -7.49
N PHE A 86 -26.96 -14.89 -7.95
CA PHE A 86 -27.11 -13.59 -7.32
C PHE A 86 -27.70 -13.70 -5.90
N GLY A 87 -27.12 -12.90 -5.02
CA GLY A 87 -27.45 -12.81 -3.61
C GLY A 87 -28.92 -12.49 -3.42
N SER A 88 -29.52 -13.05 -2.36
CA SER A 88 -30.89 -12.72 -2.00
C SER A 88 -31.16 -12.97 -0.53
N SER A 89 -32.27 -12.41 -0.03
CA SER A 89 -32.75 -12.64 1.34
C SER A 89 -34.06 -13.43 1.35
N PRO A 90 -34.02 -14.75 1.05
CA PRO A 90 -35.21 -15.58 1.06
C PRO A 90 -35.78 -15.73 2.47
N SER A 91 -37.10 -15.70 2.60
CA SER A 91 -37.79 -15.85 3.89
C SER A 91 -37.83 -17.29 4.45
N SER A 92 -37.30 -18.26 3.71
CA SER A 92 -37.27 -19.70 4.04
C SER A 92 -36.20 -20.38 3.19
N PRO A 93 -35.68 -21.56 3.62
CA PRO A 93 -34.70 -22.31 2.85
C PRO A 93 -35.08 -22.51 1.38
N VAL A 94 -34.12 -22.30 0.47
CA VAL A 94 -34.30 -22.45 -0.99
C VAL A 94 -33.39 -23.55 -1.53
N THR A 95 -33.88 -24.27 -2.53
CA THR A 95 -33.08 -25.23 -3.29
C THR A 95 -33.03 -24.79 -4.75
N ILE A 96 -31.82 -24.69 -5.31
CA ILE A 96 -31.54 -24.38 -6.72
C ILE A 96 -30.90 -25.63 -7.33
N ASP A 97 -31.34 -26.03 -8.51
CA ASP A 97 -30.74 -27.15 -9.25
C ASP A 97 -30.28 -26.61 -10.60
N LEU A 98 -28.96 -26.51 -10.80
CA LEU A 98 -28.36 -25.83 -11.94
C LEU A 98 -28.74 -26.44 -13.29
N ASN A 99 -29.11 -27.73 -13.31
CA ASN A 99 -29.57 -28.41 -14.53
C ASN A 99 -30.97 -28.03 -14.99
N THR A 100 -31.77 -27.49 -14.07
CA THR A 100 -33.14 -27.04 -14.39
C THR A 100 -33.31 -25.54 -14.26
N THR A 101 -32.43 -24.89 -13.52
CA THR A 101 -32.42 -23.45 -13.25
C THR A 101 -31.02 -22.93 -13.53
N PRO A 102 -30.77 -22.31 -14.71
CA PRO A 102 -29.46 -21.78 -15.04
C PRO A 102 -28.98 -20.77 -13.98
N ALA A 103 -27.66 -20.74 -13.77
CA ALA A 103 -27.03 -19.70 -12.97
C ALA A 103 -27.23 -18.31 -13.59
N ASP A 104 -27.11 -17.26 -12.77
CA ASP A 104 -27.22 -15.88 -13.25
C ASP A 104 -26.03 -15.51 -14.15
N ILE A 105 -24.83 -16.00 -13.82
CA ILE A 105 -23.65 -15.98 -14.68
C ILE A 105 -23.03 -17.38 -14.74
N THR A 106 -22.60 -17.79 -15.93
CA THR A 106 -21.78 -18.99 -16.15
C THR A 106 -20.53 -18.62 -16.94
N VAL A 107 -19.36 -18.91 -16.39
CA VAL A 107 -18.06 -18.76 -17.05
C VAL A 107 -17.55 -20.14 -17.44
N CYS A 108 -17.42 -20.41 -18.73
CA CYS A 108 -16.88 -21.66 -19.27
C CYS A 108 -15.37 -21.53 -19.47
N GLY A 109 -14.59 -22.51 -18.96
CA GLY A 109 -13.14 -22.59 -19.13
C GLY A 109 -12.71 -22.67 -20.60
N ASP A 110 -11.50 -22.21 -20.91
CA ASP A 110 -11.02 -22.06 -22.30
C ASP A 110 -10.79 -23.42 -22.99
N ASN A 111 -9.77 -24.17 -22.57
CA ASN A 111 -9.35 -25.41 -23.21
C ASN A 111 -9.68 -26.64 -22.36
N ALA A 112 -9.69 -27.81 -23.00
CA ALA A 112 -9.92 -29.07 -22.31
C ALA A 112 -8.77 -29.35 -21.34
N GLU A 113 -9.10 -29.90 -20.17
CA GLU A 113 -8.17 -30.24 -19.07
C GLU A 113 -7.60 -29.06 -18.27
N ASP A 114 -7.95 -27.80 -18.58
CA ASP A 114 -7.49 -26.63 -17.83
C ASP A 114 -7.99 -26.60 -16.37
N GLU A 115 -9.07 -27.33 -16.07
CA GLU A 115 -9.74 -27.38 -14.77
C GLU A 115 -10.06 -25.97 -14.19
N SER A 116 -10.58 -25.06 -15.03
CA SER A 116 -11.02 -23.71 -14.62
C SER A 116 -12.13 -23.77 -13.56
N GLY A 117 -12.09 -22.88 -12.57
CA GLY A 117 -12.98 -22.95 -11.40
C GLY A 117 -12.47 -23.92 -10.32
N SER A 118 -11.17 -24.26 -10.37
CA SER A 118 -10.50 -25.05 -9.33
C SER A 118 -10.19 -24.24 -8.07
N ALA A 119 -10.06 -22.93 -8.22
CA ALA A 119 -10.05 -21.95 -7.15
C ALA A 119 -10.85 -20.72 -7.60
N VAL A 120 -11.56 -20.08 -6.67
CA VAL A 120 -12.35 -18.87 -6.93
C VAL A 120 -12.18 -17.88 -5.78
N ALA A 121 -12.16 -16.59 -6.12
CA ALA A 121 -12.16 -15.46 -5.18
C ALA A 121 -12.91 -14.27 -5.81
N SER A 122 -13.12 -13.22 -5.02
CA SER A 122 -13.72 -11.97 -5.49
C SER A 122 -13.18 -10.77 -4.70
N GLY A 123 -13.28 -9.60 -5.33
CA GLY A 123 -12.90 -8.28 -4.79
C GLY A 123 -12.94 -7.26 -5.92
N ASP A 124 -13.11 -5.98 -5.59
CA ASP A 124 -13.13 -4.88 -6.57
C ASP A 124 -11.69 -4.55 -7.01
N VAL A 125 -11.19 -5.24 -8.04
CA VAL A 125 -9.79 -5.12 -8.46
C VAL A 125 -9.57 -4.00 -9.46
N ASN A 126 -10.63 -3.36 -9.95
CA ASN A 126 -10.55 -2.27 -10.91
C ASN A 126 -11.02 -0.92 -10.34
N GLY A 127 -11.55 -0.90 -9.12
CA GLY A 127 -11.99 0.28 -8.39
C GLY A 127 -13.30 0.87 -8.90
N ASP A 128 -14.17 0.08 -9.56
CA ASP A 128 -15.42 0.57 -10.13
C ASP A 128 -16.63 0.42 -9.20
N GLY A 129 -16.44 -0.17 -8.02
CA GLY A 129 -17.43 -0.38 -6.98
C GLY A 129 -18.26 -1.66 -7.14
N PHE A 130 -17.92 -2.53 -8.08
CA PHE A 130 -18.47 -3.88 -8.19
C PHE A 130 -17.37 -4.90 -7.84
N ASP A 131 -17.71 -5.94 -7.07
CA ASP A 131 -16.73 -7.01 -6.86
C ASP A 131 -16.49 -7.74 -8.19
N ASP A 132 -15.23 -8.05 -8.48
CA ASP A 132 -14.81 -8.79 -9.66
C ASP A 132 -14.66 -10.28 -9.34
N LEU A 133 -14.78 -11.13 -10.36
CA LEU A 133 -14.63 -12.58 -10.24
C LEU A 133 -13.22 -13.03 -10.62
N ILE A 134 -12.51 -13.69 -9.71
CA ILE A 134 -11.17 -14.24 -9.93
C ILE A 134 -11.23 -15.77 -9.97
N ILE A 135 -10.76 -16.38 -11.06
CA ILE A 135 -10.88 -17.82 -11.34
C ILE A 135 -9.52 -18.43 -11.66
N GLY A 136 -9.13 -19.46 -10.91
CA GLY A 136 -7.93 -20.27 -11.18
C GLY A 136 -8.19 -21.41 -12.17
N ALA A 137 -7.23 -21.62 -13.08
CA ALA A 137 -7.15 -22.72 -14.03
C ALA A 137 -5.71 -23.26 -14.06
N TYR A 138 -5.31 -23.94 -12.99
CA TYR A 138 -3.90 -24.27 -12.72
C TYR A 138 -3.28 -25.30 -13.67
N TYR A 139 -4.08 -25.98 -14.49
CA TYR A 139 -3.60 -26.88 -15.55
C TYR A 139 -3.57 -26.26 -16.94
N ALA A 140 -3.96 -25.00 -17.08
CA ALA A 140 -3.87 -24.31 -18.37
C ALA A 140 -2.41 -24.25 -18.89
N ASP A 141 -2.29 -24.21 -20.22
CA ASP A 141 -1.02 -24.29 -20.95
C ASP A 141 -0.65 -22.96 -21.66
N PRO A 142 -0.52 -21.82 -20.96
CA PRO A 142 -0.33 -20.53 -21.60
C PRO A 142 0.96 -20.50 -22.42
N GLY A 143 0.88 -20.10 -23.69
CA GLY A 143 2.05 -20.02 -24.57
C GLY A 143 2.79 -21.35 -24.75
N ASP A 144 2.07 -22.48 -24.75
CA ASP A 144 2.58 -23.85 -24.84
C ASP A 144 3.43 -24.30 -23.62
N ARG A 145 3.33 -23.60 -22.48
CA ARG A 145 3.99 -23.99 -21.22
C ARG A 145 3.10 -24.97 -20.46
N THR A 146 3.46 -26.25 -20.52
CA THR A 146 2.68 -27.33 -19.90
C THR A 146 2.37 -27.06 -18.42
N ASN A 147 1.09 -26.99 -18.06
CA ASN A 147 0.56 -26.73 -16.73
C ASN A 147 1.23 -25.54 -16.02
N ALA A 148 1.58 -24.49 -16.75
CA ALA A 148 2.02 -23.26 -16.11
C ALA A 148 0.86 -22.58 -15.34
N GLY A 149 -0.37 -22.84 -15.79
CA GLY A 149 -1.59 -22.35 -15.18
C GLY A 149 -1.95 -20.92 -15.60
N GLU A 150 -3.24 -20.62 -15.55
CA GLU A 150 -3.79 -19.29 -15.82
C GLU A 150 -4.74 -18.87 -14.70
N THR A 151 -4.87 -17.57 -14.48
CA THR A 151 -5.90 -16.95 -13.65
C THR A 151 -6.67 -15.95 -14.50
N TYR A 152 -8.00 -16.01 -14.45
CA TYR A 152 -8.89 -15.13 -15.20
C TYR A 152 -9.62 -14.19 -14.24
N VAL A 153 -9.72 -12.93 -14.62
CA VAL A 153 -10.58 -11.95 -13.94
C VAL A 153 -11.69 -11.52 -14.88
N ILE A 154 -12.93 -11.60 -14.40
CA ILE A 154 -14.13 -11.11 -15.08
C ILE A 154 -14.67 -9.96 -14.25
N PHE A 155 -14.79 -8.77 -14.85
CA PHE A 155 -15.23 -7.61 -14.10
C PHE A 155 -16.71 -7.67 -13.73
N GLY A 156 -16.99 -7.23 -12.50
CA GLY A 156 -18.33 -6.98 -12.00
C GLY A 156 -19.05 -5.91 -12.82
N ALA A 157 -20.38 -5.93 -12.78
CA ALA A 157 -21.19 -4.94 -13.49
C ALA A 157 -22.65 -5.01 -13.05
N SER A 158 -23.44 -3.99 -13.39
CA SER A 158 -24.90 -4.07 -13.28
C SER A 158 -25.51 -5.08 -14.30
N PHE A 159 -25.44 -6.37 -13.99
CA PHE A 159 -25.95 -7.52 -14.75
C PHE A 159 -27.49 -7.59 -14.78
N SER A 160 -28.14 -6.60 -15.41
CA SER A 160 -29.58 -6.36 -15.32
C SER A 160 -30.52 -7.35 -16.04
N SER A 161 -30.02 -8.37 -16.76
CA SER A 161 -30.85 -9.33 -17.50
C SER A 161 -30.20 -10.73 -17.62
N PRO A 162 -30.00 -11.45 -16.49
CA PRO A 162 -29.47 -12.82 -16.51
C PRO A 162 -30.41 -13.81 -17.24
N PRO A 163 -29.90 -14.96 -17.71
CA PRO A 163 -28.54 -15.47 -17.50
C PRO A 163 -27.51 -14.90 -18.49
N TYR A 164 -26.27 -14.75 -18.01
CA TYR A 164 -25.09 -14.42 -18.81
C TYR A 164 -24.19 -15.65 -18.97
N THR A 165 -23.65 -15.86 -20.17
CA THR A 165 -22.66 -16.92 -20.42
C THR A 165 -21.42 -16.31 -21.05
N ILE A 166 -20.29 -16.49 -20.39
CA ILE A 166 -18.96 -16.06 -20.86
C ILE A 166 -18.17 -17.32 -21.17
N ASP A 167 -17.86 -17.54 -22.44
CA ASP A 167 -17.06 -18.69 -22.86
C ASP A 167 -15.65 -18.23 -23.20
N LEU A 168 -14.69 -18.55 -22.32
CA LEU A 168 -13.30 -18.08 -22.41
C LEU A 168 -12.60 -18.47 -23.72
N SER A 169 -13.07 -19.53 -24.40
CA SER A 169 -12.53 -19.92 -25.72
C SER A 169 -12.92 -19.00 -26.87
N THR A 170 -13.91 -18.14 -26.66
CA THR A 170 -14.42 -17.23 -27.69
C THR A 170 -14.50 -15.77 -27.23
N THR A 171 -14.55 -15.57 -25.92
CA THR A 171 -14.66 -14.26 -25.26
C THR A 171 -13.54 -14.18 -24.23
N PRO A 172 -12.47 -13.41 -24.49
CA PRO A 172 -11.39 -13.24 -23.52
C PRO A 172 -11.92 -12.70 -22.19
N ALA A 173 -11.27 -13.09 -21.10
CA ALA A 173 -11.43 -12.44 -19.81
C ALA A 173 -11.00 -10.96 -19.87
N ASP A 174 -11.44 -10.16 -18.90
CA ASP A 174 -11.02 -8.77 -18.79
C ASP A 174 -9.52 -8.69 -18.46
N ILE A 175 -9.07 -9.56 -17.54
CA ILE A 175 -7.64 -9.80 -17.27
C ILE A 175 -7.35 -11.30 -17.35
N THR A 176 -6.24 -11.66 -17.99
CA THR A 176 -5.65 -13.00 -17.92
C THR A 176 -4.23 -12.90 -17.36
N VAL A 177 -3.94 -13.63 -16.28
CA VAL A 177 -2.59 -13.78 -15.71
C VAL A 177 -2.05 -15.16 -16.04
N CYS A 178 -1.03 -15.23 -16.88
CA CYS A 178 -0.39 -16.47 -17.30
C CYS A 178 0.79 -16.82 -16.38
N GLY A 179 0.86 -18.07 -15.90
CA GLY A 179 1.94 -18.58 -15.05
C GLY A 179 3.31 -18.53 -15.71
N ALA A 180 4.37 -18.41 -14.92
CA ALA A 180 5.70 -18.08 -15.40
C ALA A 180 6.38 -19.25 -16.17
N ALA A 181 6.42 -20.44 -15.59
CA ALA A 181 7.08 -21.62 -16.17
C ALA A 181 6.20 -22.87 -16.13
N ALA A 182 6.60 -23.87 -16.92
CA ALA A 182 5.87 -25.14 -16.99
C ALA A 182 5.88 -25.84 -15.63
N TYR A 183 4.71 -26.36 -15.23
CA TYR A 183 4.45 -27.03 -13.95
C TYR A 183 4.50 -26.13 -12.71
N ASP A 184 4.46 -24.80 -12.86
CA ASP A 184 4.33 -23.88 -11.73
C ASP A 184 2.93 -23.95 -11.09
N TYR A 185 1.92 -24.39 -11.87
CA TYR A 185 0.52 -24.48 -11.45
C TYR A 185 -0.04 -23.15 -10.94
N SER A 186 0.26 -22.04 -11.60
CA SER A 186 -0.29 -20.72 -11.24
C SER A 186 -1.82 -20.73 -11.27
N GLY A 187 -2.46 -20.13 -10.27
CA GLY A 187 -3.91 -20.20 -10.09
C GLY A 187 -4.38 -21.45 -9.33
N TYR A 188 -3.46 -22.18 -8.69
CA TYR A 188 -3.81 -23.32 -7.83
C TYR A 188 -4.67 -22.89 -6.64
N ALA A 189 -4.36 -21.72 -6.09
CA ALA A 189 -5.16 -21.00 -5.11
C ALA A 189 -5.25 -19.53 -5.55
N VAL A 190 -6.36 -18.88 -5.23
CA VAL A 190 -6.54 -17.45 -5.44
C VAL A 190 -7.17 -16.81 -4.20
N ALA A 191 -6.83 -15.56 -3.95
CA ALA A 191 -7.45 -14.69 -2.96
C ALA A 191 -7.43 -13.25 -3.47
N SER A 192 -8.14 -12.36 -2.79
CA SER A 192 -8.13 -10.93 -3.07
C SER A 192 -8.21 -10.14 -1.78
N GLY A 193 -7.63 -8.95 -1.77
CA GLY A 193 -7.63 -8.01 -0.65
C GLY A 193 -6.75 -6.81 -0.96
N ASP A 194 -7.00 -5.67 -0.33
CA ASP A 194 -6.24 -4.43 -0.52
C ASP A 194 -4.93 -4.47 0.29
N VAL A 195 -3.87 -5.07 -0.27
CA VAL A 195 -2.62 -5.33 0.46
C VAL A 195 -1.66 -4.14 0.45
N ASN A 196 -1.85 -3.21 -0.51
CA ASN A 196 -1.07 -1.97 -0.63
C ASN A 196 -1.79 -0.74 -0.05
N GLY A 197 -3.09 -0.85 0.26
CA GLY A 197 -3.90 0.20 0.89
C GLY A 197 -4.32 1.31 -0.06
N ASN A 198 -4.39 1.03 -1.37
CA ASN A 198 -4.79 2.01 -2.38
C ASN A 198 -6.32 2.14 -2.53
N GLY A 199 -7.10 1.33 -1.78
CA GLY A 199 -8.55 1.31 -1.79
C GLY A 199 -9.18 0.35 -2.80
N ASN A 200 -8.39 -0.27 -3.66
CA ASN A 200 -8.82 -1.33 -4.57
C ASN A 200 -8.29 -2.68 -4.09
N ASN A 201 -9.00 -3.77 -4.37
CA ASN A 201 -8.51 -5.09 -4.01
C ASN A 201 -7.44 -5.59 -4.99
N ASP A 202 -6.40 -6.24 -4.46
CA ASP A 202 -5.34 -6.84 -5.26
C ASP A 202 -5.66 -8.30 -5.61
N ILE A 203 -5.02 -8.84 -6.66
CA ILE A 203 -5.15 -10.23 -7.07
C ILE A 203 -3.99 -11.03 -6.49
N ILE A 204 -4.29 -12.03 -5.65
CA ILE A 204 -3.27 -12.89 -5.00
C ILE A 204 -3.37 -14.30 -5.59
N ILE A 205 -2.26 -14.81 -6.15
CA ILE A 205 -2.23 -16.04 -6.94
C ILE A 205 -1.18 -17.00 -6.39
N GLY A 206 -1.58 -18.23 -6.09
CA GLY A 206 -0.70 -19.31 -5.64
C GLY A 206 -0.22 -20.16 -6.80
N ALA A 207 1.09 -20.36 -6.89
CA ALA A 207 1.77 -21.23 -7.85
C ALA A 207 2.62 -22.25 -7.07
N ASN A 208 1.95 -23.27 -6.51
CA ASN A 208 2.57 -24.17 -5.53
C ASN A 208 3.64 -25.10 -6.14
N GLY A 209 3.66 -25.26 -7.47
CA GLY A 209 4.69 -26.02 -8.17
C GLY A 209 5.93 -25.22 -8.54
N ALA A 210 5.94 -23.91 -8.33
CA ALA A 210 7.00 -23.03 -8.83
C ALA A 210 8.37 -23.33 -8.19
N ASP A 211 9.41 -23.27 -9.02
CA ASP A 211 10.81 -23.50 -8.62
C ASP A 211 11.45 -22.23 -8.01
N ALA A 212 10.91 -21.79 -6.87
CA ALA A 212 11.29 -20.52 -6.25
C ALA A 212 12.79 -20.43 -5.93
N ALA A 213 13.45 -19.36 -6.40
CA ALA A 213 14.88 -19.09 -6.19
C ALA A 213 15.83 -20.27 -6.55
N GLY A 214 15.41 -21.19 -7.41
CA GLY A 214 16.17 -22.37 -7.84
C GLY A 214 16.04 -23.59 -6.93
N GLY A 215 15.12 -23.57 -5.97
CA GLY A 215 14.69 -24.73 -5.18
C GLY A 215 13.52 -25.44 -5.85
N GLY A 216 13.56 -26.78 -5.94
CA GLY A 216 12.54 -27.54 -6.66
C GLY A 216 11.19 -27.54 -5.94
N ASN A 217 10.10 -27.13 -6.59
CA ASN A 217 8.74 -27.10 -6.05
C ASN A 217 8.61 -26.42 -4.67
N ALA A 218 9.37 -25.35 -4.43
CA ALA A 218 9.23 -24.58 -3.20
C ALA A 218 7.89 -23.81 -3.16
N GLY A 219 7.36 -23.47 -4.33
CA GLY A 219 6.12 -22.73 -4.53
C GLY A 219 6.35 -21.21 -4.48
N GLU A 220 5.53 -20.47 -5.22
CA GLU A 220 5.52 -19.01 -5.24
C GLU A 220 4.10 -18.48 -5.01
N THR A 221 3.99 -17.26 -4.50
CA THR A 221 2.74 -16.50 -4.44
C THR A 221 2.97 -15.15 -5.08
N TYR A 222 2.13 -14.81 -6.05
CA TYR A 222 2.18 -13.55 -6.78
C TYR A 222 1.09 -12.61 -6.27
N VAL A 223 1.38 -11.32 -6.19
CA VAL A 223 0.38 -10.27 -6.01
C VAL A 223 0.46 -9.35 -7.21
N ILE A 224 -0.70 -9.10 -7.83
CA ILE A 224 -0.89 -8.10 -8.88
C ILE A 224 -1.77 -7.01 -8.30
N PHE A 225 -1.29 -5.78 -8.28
CA PHE A 225 -2.04 -4.69 -7.66
C PHE A 225 -3.29 -4.32 -8.47
N GLY A 226 -4.36 -3.98 -7.74
CA GLY A 226 -5.70 -3.65 -8.23
C GLY A 226 -5.83 -2.25 -8.83
N ASP A 227 -4.81 -1.77 -9.54
CA ASP A 227 -4.78 -0.43 -10.11
C ASP A 227 -4.01 -0.42 -11.43
N ASN A 228 -4.25 0.59 -12.26
CA ASN A 228 -3.49 0.83 -13.49
C ASN A 228 -3.58 -0.25 -14.59
N PHE A 229 -4.62 -1.08 -14.62
CA PHE A 229 -4.86 -1.98 -15.75
C PHE A 229 -5.15 -1.20 -17.05
N PRO A 230 -4.50 -1.56 -18.17
CA PRO A 230 -4.93 -1.10 -19.49
C PRO A 230 -6.37 -1.51 -19.79
N SER A 231 -7.01 -0.83 -20.75
CA SER A 231 -8.37 -1.17 -21.17
C SER A 231 -8.49 -2.67 -21.52
N PRO A 232 -9.45 -3.41 -20.96
CA PRO A 232 -9.61 -4.83 -21.23
C PRO A 232 -9.94 -5.12 -22.71
N PRO A 233 -9.57 -6.32 -23.23
CA PRO A 233 -8.89 -7.39 -22.51
C PRO A 233 -7.39 -7.12 -22.34
N TYR A 234 -6.85 -7.49 -21.18
CA TYR A 234 -5.45 -7.35 -20.84
C TYR A 234 -4.82 -8.69 -20.41
N THR A 235 -3.55 -8.90 -20.76
CA THR A 235 -2.83 -10.14 -20.42
C THR A 235 -1.51 -9.80 -19.74
N ILE A 236 -1.29 -10.41 -18.58
CA ILE A 236 -0.05 -10.36 -17.81
C ILE A 236 0.62 -11.72 -17.95
N ASP A 237 1.77 -11.78 -18.63
CA ASP A 237 2.55 -13.00 -18.73
C ASP A 237 3.73 -12.97 -17.75
N LEU A 238 3.63 -13.73 -16.65
CA LEU A 238 4.61 -13.75 -15.55
C LEU A 238 6.01 -14.20 -15.98
N SER A 239 6.17 -14.80 -17.17
CA SER A 239 7.50 -15.12 -17.71
C SER A 239 8.26 -13.91 -18.26
N THR A 240 7.54 -12.82 -18.57
CA THR A 240 8.09 -11.62 -19.20
C THR A 240 7.79 -10.34 -18.44
N THR A 241 6.71 -10.33 -17.68
CA THR A 241 6.25 -9.23 -16.84
C THR A 241 6.20 -9.73 -15.41
N PRO A 242 7.13 -9.31 -14.53
CA PRO A 242 7.08 -9.67 -13.12
C PRO A 242 5.77 -9.21 -12.48
N ALA A 243 5.30 -9.97 -11.47
CA ALA A 243 4.27 -9.51 -10.55
C ALA A 243 4.79 -8.34 -9.69
N ASP A 244 3.88 -7.56 -9.12
CA ASP A 244 4.23 -6.44 -8.22
C ASP A 244 4.90 -6.98 -6.95
N ILE A 245 4.38 -8.08 -6.41
CA ILE A 245 5.01 -8.84 -5.33
C ILE A 245 5.15 -10.30 -5.73
N THR A 246 6.29 -10.90 -5.39
CA THR A 246 6.48 -12.35 -5.42
C THR A 246 7.01 -12.83 -4.09
N VAL A 247 6.27 -13.72 -3.43
CA VAL A 247 6.64 -14.40 -2.19
C VAL A 247 7.14 -15.80 -2.54
N CYS A 248 8.43 -16.05 -2.35
CA CYS A 248 9.03 -17.35 -2.58
C CYS A 248 8.83 -18.27 -1.37
N GLY A 249 8.53 -19.54 -1.61
CA GLY A 249 8.57 -20.61 -0.60
C GLY A 249 9.95 -20.75 0.04
N ALA A 250 9.98 -21.25 1.28
CA ALA A 250 11.19 -21.23 2.10
C ALA A 250 12.20 -22.32 1.74
N ALA A 251 11.73 -23.52 1.35
CA ALA A 251 12.57 -24.64 0.97
C ALA A 251 11.95 -25.49 -0.16
N ASP A 252 12.79 -26.29 -0.83
CA ASP A 252 12.39 -27.26 -1.83
C ASP A 252 11.26 -28.17 -1.30
N TRP A 253 10.24 -28.39 -2.12
CA TRP A 253 9.08 -29.25 -1.85
C TRP A 253 8.11 -28.75 -0.79
N ASP A 254 8.24 -27.51 -0.30
CA ASP A 254 7.29 -26.95 0.67
C ASP A 254 5.89 -26.73 0.06
N GLU A 255 5.82 -26.56 -1.27
CA GLU A 255 4.60 -26.23 -2.03
C GLU A 255 3.85 -25.02 -1.44
N SER A 256 4.59 -23.94 -1.14
CA SER A 256 4.01 -22.67 -0.69
C SER A 256 3.06 -22.09 -1.72
N GLY A 257 1.97 -21.45 -1.28
CA GLY A 257 0.92 -20.96 -2.18
C GLY A 257 -0.14 -22.02 -2.51
N CYS A 258 -0.16 -23.16 -1.82
CA CYS A 258 -1.19 -24.20 -2.02
C CYS A 258 -2.57 -23.81 -1.47
N ALA A 259 -2.64 -22.79 -0.61
CA ALA A 259 -3.85 -22.20 -0.09
C ALA A 259 -3.58 -20.72 0.23
N LEU A 260 -4.56 -19.86 -0.04
CA LEU A 260 -4.46 -18.43 0.17
C LEU A 260 -5.71 -17.90 0.88
N ALA A 261 -5.51 -16.86 1.69
CA ALA A 261 -6.56 -15.99 2.19
C ALA A 261 -5.99 -14.58 2.34
N SER A 262 -6.86 -13.58 2.28
CA SER A 262 -6.51 -12.19 2.57
C SER A 262 -7.46 -11.61 3.60
N GLY A 263 -7.00 -10.57 4.27
CA GLY A 263 -7.80 -9.76 5.17
C GLY A 263 -6.95 -9.08 6.23
N ASP A 264 -7.39 -7.95 6.73
CA ASP A 264 -6.72 -7.26 7.84
C ASP A 264 -6.83 -8.07 9.15
N VAL A 265 -5.83 -8.93 9.41
CA VAL A 265 -5.82 -9.78 10.61
C VAL A 265 -5.19 -9.09 11.81
N ASN A 266 -4.55 -7.94 11.59
CA ASN A 266 -3.76 -7.27 12.60
C ASN A 266 -4.33 -5.88 13.00
N ASN A 267 -5.37 -5.43 12.29
CA ASN A 267 -6.07 -4.17 12.40
C ASN A 267 -5.15 -2.96 12.12
N ASP A 268 -4.32 -3.05 11.07
CA ASP A 268 -3.48 -1.94 10.57
C ASP A 268 -4.03 -1.30 9.28
N GLY A 269 -5.25 -1.65 8.89
CA GLY A 269 -5.94 -1.07 7.75
C GLY A 269 -5.39 -1.47 6.39
N TYR A 270 -4.52 -2.48 6.33
CA TYR A 270 -4.12 -3.16 5.11
C TYR A 270 -4.58 -4.61 5.18
N ASP A 271 -5.01 -5.18 4.06
CA ASP A 271 -5.24 -6.61 4.02
C ASP A 271 -3.91 -7.36 4.07
N ASP A 272 -3.84 -8.38 4.94
CA ASP A 272 -2.67 -9.23 5.09
C ASP A 272 -2.82 -10.51 4.27
N ILE A 273 -1.70 -11.05 3.78
CA ILE A 273 -1.71 -12.29 2.99
C ILE A 273 -1.39 -13.49 3.89
N ILE A 274 -2.27 -14.48 3.89
CA ILE A 274 -2.07 -15.76 4.57
C ILE A 274 -1.77 -16.84 3.53
N ILE A 275 -0.62 -17.49 3.65
CA ILE A 275 -0.10 -18.46 2.67
C ILE A 275 0.09 -19.82 3.34
N GLY A 276 -0.55 -20.85 2.79
CA GLY A 276 -0.29 -22.25 3.16
C GLY A 276 0.90 -22.84 2.43
N ALA A 277 1.72 -23.61 3.14
CA ALA A 277 2.77 -24.47 2.59
C ALA A 277 2.62 -25.87 3.19
N GLN A 278 1.87 -26.73 2.50
CA GLN A 278 1.37 -27.98 3.08
C GLN A 278 2.46 -29.00 3.42
N TYR A 279 3.64 -28.89 2.80
CA TYR A 279 4.73 -29.84 2.99
C TYR A 279 5.97 -29.25 3.67
N ALA A 280 5.88 -28.02 4.15
CA ALA A 280 6.97 -27.41 4.91
C ALA A 280 7.36 -28.23 6.16
N ASP A 281 8.63 -28.10 6.55
CA ASP A 281 9.31 -28.90 7.57
C ASP A 281 9.66 -28.11 8.87
N PRO A 282 8.67 -27.55 9.61
CA PRO A 282 8.93 -26.66 10.75
C PRO A 282 9.65 -27.37 11.87
N GLY A 283 10.89 -26.96 12.13
CA GLY A 283 11.74 -27.57 13.16
C GLY A 283 12.07 -29.02 12.85
N ASP A 284 12.39 -29.33 11.59
CA ASP A 284 12.77 -30.65 11.07
C ASP A 284 11.64 -31.70 11.13
N ARG A 285 10.38 -31.26 11.14
CA ARG A 285 9.20 -32.16 11.13
C ARG A 285 8.72 -32.37 9.71
N TRP A 286 9.15 -33.47 9.10
CA TRP A 286 8.84 -33.84 7.72
C TRP A 286 7.35 -33.72 7.37
N GLY A 287 6.99 -32.85 6.43
CA GLY A 287 5.66 -32.63 5.87
C GLY A 287 4.62 -32.21 6.90
N ALA A 288 5.02 -31.48 7.95
CA ALA A 288 4.10 -31.04 8.99
C ALA A 288 3.26 -29.83 8.55
N GLY A 289 3.70 -29.13 7.50
CA GLY A 289 3.08 -27.94 6.96
C GLY A 289 3.37 -26.68 7.78
N GLU A 290 3.37 -25.54 7.10
CA GLU A 290 3.48 -24.21 7.69
C GLU A 290 2.40 -23.28 7.13
N THR A 291 2.12 -22.21 7.87
CA THR A 291 1.30 -21.10 7.41
C THR A 291 2.09 -19.82 7.64
N TYR A 292 2.29 -19.06 6.57
CA TYR A 292 2.94 -17.77 6.60
C TYR A 292 1.88 -16.67 6.65
N LEU A 293 2.13 -15.65 7.45
CA LEU A 293 1.41 -14.38 7.43
C LEU A 293 2.38 -13.32 6.91
N ILE A 294 2.02 -12.68 5.81
CA ILE A 294 2.75 -11.57 5.22
C ILE A 294 1.89 -10.34 5.44
N ALA A 295 2.35 -9.44 6.32
CA ALA A 295 1.57 -8.25 6.67
C ALA A 295 1.58 -7.26 5.51
N GLY A 296 0.42 -6.70 5.16
CA GLY A 296 0.28 -5.65 4.14
C GLY A 296 1.03 -4.37 4.51
N GLY A 297 0.98 -3.36 3.62
CA GLY A 297 1.39 -2.01 4.00
C GLY A 297 2.07 -1.15 2.93
N GLY A 298 1.95 0.17 3.12
CA GLY A 298 2.45 1.21 2.20
C GLY A 298 3.97 1.48 2.23
N ALA A 299 4.40 2.42 1.38
CA ALA A 299 5.81 2.75 1.14
C ALA A 299 6.38 3.89 2.02
N TYR A 300 7.61 3.69 2.55
CA TYR A 300 8.44 4.73 3.18
C TYR A 300 9.46 5.27 2.19
N VAL A 301 9.55 6.61 2.06
CA VAL A 301 10.60 7.25 1.27
C VAL A 301 11.67 7.83 2.20
N THR A 302 12.92 7.43 1.98
CA THR A 302 14.08 7.96 2.70
C THR A 302 15.09 8.57 1.75
N ALA A 303 15.75 9.64 2.16
CA ALA A 303 16.84 10.24 1.42
C ALA A 303 18.14 10.33 2.23
N HIS A 304 19.26 10.35 1.51
CA HIS A 304 20.56 10.61 2.11
C HIS A 304 20.65 12.07 2.62
N GLY A 305 20.96 12.25 3.91
CA GLY A 305 21.36 13.54 4.49
C GLY A 305 22.80 13.95 4.15
N LEU A 306 23.38 14.86 4.93
CA LEU A 306 24.71 15.45 4.72
C LEU A 306 25.81 14.39 4.58
N GLY A 307 26.74 14.61 3.63
CA GLY A 307 27.81 13.65 3.29
C GLY A 307 27.33 12.44 2.45
N GLY A 308 26.09 12.50 1.95
CA GLY A 308 25.44 11.49 1.13
C GLY A 308 25.89 11.40 -0.34
N LYS A 309 25.12 10.67 -1.15
CA LYS A 309 25.33 10.54 -2.61
C LYS A 309 24.04 10.85 -3.41
N SER A 310 23.11 11.58 -2.79
CA SER A 310 21.83 12.00 -3.34
C SER A 310 20.92 10.88 -3.79
N TRP A 311 20.98 9.74 -3.08
CA TRP A 311 20.04 8.65 -3.28
C TRP A 311 18.76 8.90 -2.50
N ILE A 312 17.66 8.60 -3.15
CA ILE A 312 16.35 8.34 -2.56
C ILE A 312 16.18 6.82 -2.58
N LYS A 313 15.65 6.30 -1.47
CA LYS A 313 15.33 4.89 -1.30
C LYS A 313 13.93 4.78 -0.77
N GLU A 314 13.16 3.95 -1.45
CA GLU A 314 11.82 3.58 -1.06
C GLU A 314 11.85 2.20 -0.40
N PHE A 315 11.10 2.04 0.68
CA PHE A 315 10.94 0.79 1.41
C PHE A 315 9.45 0.50 1.52
N SER A 316 8.96 -0.59 0.92
CA SER A 316 7.66 -1.13 1.35
C SER A 316 7.83 -1.91 2.66
N ILE A 317 6.75 -2.05 3.42
CA ILE A 317 6.68 -2.97 4.56
C ILE A 317 6.88 -4.43 4.10
N LEU A 318 6.53 -4.74 2.84
CA LEU A 318 6.52 -6.07 2.23
C LEU A 318 7.88 -6.46 1.62
N THR A 319 8.66 -5.49 1.14
CA THR A 319 9.94 -5.76 0.45
C THR A 319 11.07 -4.92 1.06
N ASN A 320 12.27 -5.49 1.22
CA ASN A 320 13.45 -4.79 1.75
C ASN A 320 14.03 -3.71 0.78
N GLY A 321 13.15 -3.06 0.01
CA GLY A 321 13.39 -1.98 -0.95
C GLY A 321 12.51 -2.18 -2.18
N LEU A 322 11.68 -1.19 -2.52
CA LEU A 322 10.92 -1.16 -3.79
C LEU A 322 11.77 -0.53 -4.89
N ASN A 323 12.32 0.66 -4.62
CA ASN A 323 13.14 1.39 -5.57
C ASN A 323 14.30 2.15 -4.93
N SER A 324 15.34 2.40 -5.74
CA SER A 324 16.39 3.34 -5.37
C SER A 324 16.91 4.09 -6.58
N PHE A 325 16.88 5.43 -6.51
CA PHE A 325 17.32 6.30 -7.59
C PHE A 325 18.08 7.51 -7.06
N LYS A 326 18.84 8.17 -7.94
CA LYS A 326 19.57 9.39 -7.58
C LYS A 326 18.78 10.62 -7.98
N ALA A 327 18.33 11.41 -6.99
CA ALA A 327 17.68 12.69 -7.25
C ALA A 327 18.63 13.67 -7.95
N PHE A 328 19.90 13.71 -7.52
CA PHE A 328 20.92 14.60 -8.06
C PHE A 328 22.22 13.86 -8.39
N GLY A 329 22.86 14.26 -9.50
CA GLY A 329 24.20 13.77 -9.88
C GLY A 329 25.33 14.50 -9.16
N GLY A 330 26.55 14.46 -9.70
CA GLY A 330 27.75 15.12 -9.11
C GLY A 330 27.72 16.65 -9.00
N VAL A 331 26.55 17.28 -9.22
CA VAL A 331 26.28 18.70 -9.03
C VAL A 331 25.90 19.00 -7.57
N ASN A 332 25.52 17.98 -6.79
CA ASN A 332 25.33 18.07 -5.35
C ASN A 332 26.57 17.54 -4.63
N SER A 333 27.50 18.42 -4.26
CA SER A 333 28.83 18.04 -3.79
C SER A 333 28.86 17.44 -2.38
N GLN A 334 27.90 17.81 -1.53
CA GLN A 334 27.70 17.22 -0.19
C GLN A 334 26.72 16.04 -0.23
N GLY A 335 25.91 15.94 -1.30
CA GLY A 335 25.08 14.79 -1.59
C GLY A 335 23.78 14.68 -0.79
N GLU A 336 23.46 15.68 0.02
CA GLU A 336 22.26 15.80 0.86
C GLU A 336 21.00 16.10 0.05
N VAL A 337 19.88 15.48 0.42
CA VAL A 337 18.58 15.66 -0.25
C VAL A 337 17.46 15.71 0.79
N HIS A 338 16.80 16.87 0.87
CA HIS A 338 15.58 17.08 1.65
C HIS A 338 14.37 16.60 0.86
N LEU A 339 13.39 16.01 1.53
CA LEU A 339 12.20 15.42 0.92
C LEU A 339 10.93 16.15 1.35
N ALA A 340 9.96 16.18 0.45
CA ALA A 340 8.55 16.33 0.77
C ALA A 340 7.75 15.36 -0.12
N ILE A 341 6.63 14.88 0.38
CA ILE A 341 5.75 13.95 -0.31
C ILE A 341 4.33 14.52 -0.32
N GLY A 342 3.58 14.26 -1.37
CA GLY A 342 2.17 14.58 -1.51
C GLY A 342 1.74 14.53 -2.97
N ASP A 343 0.44 14.38 -3.22
CA ASP A 343 -0.17 14.42 -4.55
C ASP A 343 0.04 15.80 -5.23
N VAL A 344 0.95 15.86 -6.21
CA VAL A 344 1.32 17.08 -6.95
C VAL A 344 0.81 17.12 -8.38
N ASP A 345 0.13 16.07 -8.85
CA ASP A 345 -0.38 16.00 -10.22
C ASP A 345 -1.85 15.57 -10.37
N ALA A 346 -2.54 15.40 -9.24
CA ALA A 346 -3.97 15.15 -9.10
C ALA A 346 -4.42 13.73 -9.49
N ASP A 347 -3.53 12.74 -9.43
CA ASP A 347 -3.85 11.35 -9.69
C ASP A 347 -4.26 10.56 -8.44
N SER A 348 -4.29 11.23 -7.27
CA SER A 348 -4.56 10.65 -5.94
C SER A 348 -3.47 9.75 -5.38
N LEU A 349 -2.32 9.65 -6.06
CA LEU A 349 -1.10 9.05 -5.54
C LEU A 349 -0.15 10.16 -5.07
N ASP A 350 0.84 9.78 -4.26
CA ASP A 350 1.76 10.71 -3.61
C ASP A 350 3.13 10.72 -4.31
N GLU A 351 3.55 11.88 -4.82
CA GLU A 351 4.83 12.03 -5.53
C GLU A 351 5.97 12.49 -4.62
N ILE A 352 7.20 12.35 -5.12
CA ILE A 352 8.42 12.69 -4.39
C ILE A 352 8.97 14.04 -4.85
N ALA A 353 8.91 15.06 -3.98
CA ALA A 353 9.70 16.28 -4.16
C ALA A 353 11.06 16.17 -3.45
N ALA A 354 12.13 16.48 -4.18
CA ALA A 354 13.51 16.45 -3.68
C ALA A 354 14.17 17.83 -3.82
N GLY A 355 14.57 18.40 -2.69
CA GLY A 355 15.39 19.63 -2.63
C GLY A 355 16.87 19.33 -2.51
N GLN A 356 17.70 20.14 -3.14
CA GLN A 356 19.15 20.06 -2.92
C GLN A 356 19.56 20.56 -1.53
N GLY A 357 20.45 19.82 -0.86
CA GLY A 357 21.07 20.24 0.39
C GLY A 357 22.30 21.15 0.24
N GLU A 358 23.17 21.14 1.24
CA GLU A 358 24.28 22.10 1.40
C GLU A 358 25.29 22.09 0.23
N GLY A 359 25.79 23.27 -0.14
CA GLY A 359 26.76 23.49 -1.21
C GLY A 359 26.18 23.47 -2.63
N ALA A 360 24.85 23.43 -2.78
CA ALA A 360 24.19 23.24 -4.05
C ALA A 360 23.69 24.56 -4.69
N LYS A 361 22.74 24.49 -5.64
CA LYS A 361 22.23 25.65 -6.39
C LYS A 361 20.71 25.83 -6.27
N SER A 362 20.13 25.32 -5.19
CA SER A 362 18.71 25.42 -4.87
C SER A 362 17.79 24.89 -5.97
N TRP A 363 18.12 23.72 -6.51
CA TRP A 363 17.19 22.98 -7.36
C TRP A 363 16.19 22.20 -6.52
N VAL A 364 14.98 22.11 -7.04
CA VAL A 364 13.96 21.13 -6.66
C VAL A 364 13.63 20.28 -7.87
N LYS A 365 13.34 19.00 -7.64
CA LYS A 365 12.85 18.05 -8.63
C LYS A 365 11.67 17.29 -8.07
N PHE A 366 10.73 16.95 -8.93
CA PHE A 366 9.61 16.07 -8.65
C PHE A 366 9.82 14.77 -9.39
N PHE A 367 9.46 13.68 -8.73
CA PHE A 367 9.57 12.33 -9.25
C PHE A 367 8.31 11.57 -8.96
N GLU A 368 7.95 10.70 -9.90
CA GLU A 368 7.09 9.57 -9.59
C GLU A 368 7.80 8.67 -8.57
N VAL A 369 7.03 7.82 -7.89
CA VAL A 369 7.58 6.85 -6.94
C VAL A 369 8.57 5.88 -7.61
N ASP A 370 8.39 5.58 -8.91
CA ASP A 370 9.33 4.79 -9.71
C ASP A 370 10.69 5.50 -10.00
N GLY A 371 10.81 6.78 -9.63
CA GLY A 371 12.00 7.61 -9.81
C GLY A 371 12.11 8.30 -11.18
N SER A 372 11.09 8.18 -12.03
CA SER A 372 10.97 8.99 -13.24
C SER A 372 10.72 10.46 -12.90
N ILE A 373 11.18 11.39 -13.74
CA ILE A 373 11.14 12.83 -13.42
C ILE A 373 9.86 13.44 -13.98
N ILE A 374 9.09 14.07 -13.10
CA ILE A 374 7.92 14.88 -13.45
C ILE A 374 8.38 16.28 -13.88
N ASN A 375 9.07 17.00 -12.98
CA ASN A 375 9.53 18.36 -13.25
C ASN A 375 10.76 18.79 -12.44
N SER A 376 11.37 19.94 -12.77
CA SER A 376 12.45 20.54 -12.00
C SER A 376 12.59 22.05 -12.18
N PHE A 377 12.87 22.77 -11.10
CA PHE A 377 13.11 24.22 -11.14
C PHE A 377 14.06 24.73 -10.04
N LYS A 378 14.45 26.02 -10.10
CA LYS A 378 15.28 26.67 -9.07
C LYS A 378 14.47 27.63 -8.20
N ALA A 379 14.38 27.38 -6.91
CA ALA A 379 13.58 28.19 -5.99
C ALA A 379 14.22 29.55 -5.62
N PHE A 380 15.54 29.57 -5.37
CA PHE A 380 16.24 30.77 -4.87
C PHE A 380 17.45 31.22 -5.71
N GLY A 381 18.00 30.35 -6.56
CA GLY A 381 19.14 30.69 -7.42
C GLY A 381 20.34 31.23 -6.63
N ALA A 382 21.02 32.27 -7.16
CA ALA A 382 22.22 32.83 -6.53
C ALA A 382 21.97 33.59 -5.20
N ALA A 383 20.70 33.79 -4.82
CA ALA A 383 20.34 34.47 -3.57
C ALA A 383 20.39 33.54 -2.34
N ASN A 384 20.61 32.23 -2.55
CA ASN A 384 20.88 31.26 -1.51
C ASN A 384 22.33 30.78 -1.64
N THR A 385 23.24 31.33 -0.83
CA THR A 385 24.69 31.18 -1.06
C THR A 385 25.21 29.78 -0.77
N ASN A 386 24.58 29.04 0.15
CA ASN A 386 24.90 27.63 0.41
C ASN A 386 23.95 26.68 -0.33
N GLY A 387 22.86 27.18 -0.91
CA GLY A 387 22.04 26.45 -1.87
C GLY A 387 21.04 25.45 -1.29
N GLU A 388 21.14 25.13 0.00
CA GLU A 388 20.28 24.20 0.75
C GLU A 388 18.82 24.65 0.80
N LEU A 389 17.90 23.69 0.69
CA LEU A 389 16.46 23.90 0.71
C LEU A 389 15.76 22.92 1.65
N HIS A 390 14.78 23.40 2.40
CA HIS A 390 13.78 22.57 3.08
C HIS A 390 12.43 22.78 2.40
N LEU A 391 11.62 21.73 2.31
CA LEU A 391 10.41 21.72 1.50
C LEU A 391 9.28 21.01 2.22
N THR A 392 8.06 21.40 1.90
CA THR A 392 6.82 20.70 2.25
C THR A 392 5.85 20.84 1.09
N ILE A 393 5.04 19.82 0.85
CA ILE A 393 3.91 19.85 -0.07
C ILE A 393 2.65 20.10 0.75
N GLY A 394 1.65 20.74 0.15
CA GLY A 394 0.33 20.98 0.75
C GLY A 394 -0.52 21.89 -0.12
N ASN A 395 -1.80 21.99 0.20
CA ASN A 395 -2.73 22.89 -0.47
C ASN A 395 -2.59 24.32 0.06
N PHE A 396 -1.90 25.19 -0.66
CA PHE A 396 -1.64 26.58 -0.25
C PHE A 396 -2.45 27.62 -1.02
N VAL A 397 -3.31 27.24 -1.99
CA VAL A 397 -4.04 28.20 -2.84
C VAL A 397 -5.56 28.10 -2.87
N ALA A 398 -6.18 27.48 -1.86
CA ALA A 398 -7.65 27.35 -1.75
C ALA A 398 -8.28 26.62 -2.96
N ASN A 399 -7.48 25.74 -3.55
CA ASN A 399 -7.77 24.89 -4.68
C ASN A 399 -7.69 23.45 -4.17
N LEU A 400 -8.66 22.59 -4.45
CA LEU A 400 -8.62 21.20 -3.98
C LEU A 400 -8.24 20.21 -5.09
N SER A 401 -7.77 20.69 -6.25
CA SER A 401 -7.45 19.81 -7.38
C SER A 401 -6.01 19.31 -7.38
N ASP A 402 -5.07 19.99 -6.76
CA ASP A 402 -3.64 19.67 -6.79
C ASP A 402 -2.95 20.34 -5.59
N ASN A 403 -1.86 19.75 -5.08
CA ASN A 403 -1.06 20.38 -4.05
C ASN A 403 0.08 21.23 -4.63
N GLU A 404 0.50 22.23 -3.85
CA GLU A 404 1.63 23.09 -4.17
C GLU A 404 2.85 22.78 -3.31
N ILE A 405 3.96 23.46 -3.58
CA ILE A 405 5.18 23.31 -2.81
C ILE A 405 5.59 24.61 -2.09
N ALA A 406 5.83 24.53 -0.80
CA ALA A 406 6.48 25.57 -0.02
C ALA A 406 7.96 25.21 0.20
N ILE A 407 8.85 26.15 -0.11
CA ILE A 407 10.30 25.94 -0.12
C ILE A 407 10.97 27.03 0.71
N ALA A 408 11.73 26.63 1.72
CA ALA A 408 12.52 27.48 2.58
C ALA A 408 13.99 27.51 2.17
N GLN A 409 14.68 28.57 2.59
CA GLN A 409 16.15 28.61 2.54
C GLN A 409 16.73 27.86 3.74
N GLY A 410 17.73 27.01 3.47
CA GLY A 410 18.56 26.38 4.50
C GLY A 410 19.67 27.31 5.05
N GLU A 411 20.75 26.73 5.55
CA GLU A 411 21.82 27.45 6.24
C GLU A 411 22.47 28.54 5.36
N GLY A 412 22.78 29.69 5.94
CA GLY A 412 23.31 30.86 5.23
C GLY A 412 22.25 31.66 4.46
N GLY A 413 20.97 31.27 4.57
CA GLY A 413 19.82 31.96 4.00
C GLY A 413 19.44 33.28 4.69
N GLN A 414 18.27 33.81 4.35
CA GLN A 414 17.71 35.01 4.98
C GLN A 414 16.31 34.76 5.58
N SER A 415 16.02 33.48 5.88
CA SER A 415 14.73 33.00 6.39
C SER A 415 13.54 33.38 5.53
N TRP A 416 13.68 33.19 4.22
CA TRP A 416 12.58 33.26 3.28
C TRP A 416 11.98 31.87 3.06
N VAL A 417 10.66 31.84 2.99
CA VAL A 417 9.87 30.74 2.43
C VAL A 417 9.23 31.26 1.15
N LYS A 418 9.17 30.44 0.11
CA LYS A 418 8.49 30.74 -1.15
C LYS A 418 7.55 29.60 -1.50
N VAL A 419 6.37 29.94 -2.00
CA VAL A 419 5.39 28.97 -2.46
C VAL A 419 5.35 29.00 -3.99
N PHE A 420 5.29 27.83 -4.60
CA PHE A 420 5.27 27.62 -6.04
C PHE A 420 4.23 26.57 -6.42
N GLU A 421 3.72 26.70 -7.63
CA GLU A 421 3.10 25.58 -8.34
C GLU A 421 4.19 24.53 -8.66
N THR A 422 3.76 23.30 -8.93
CA THR A 422 4.63 22.16 -9.23
C THR A 422 5.39 22.35 -10.55
N ASP A 423 4.84 23.17 -11.46
CA ASP A 423 5.49 23.61 -12.70
C ASP A 423 6.64 24.62 -12.46
N GLY A 424 6.78 25.15 -11.24
CA GLY A 424 7.76 26.16 -10.83
C GLY A 424 7.26 27.60 -10.92
N THR A 425 5.98 27.83 -11.21
CA THR A 425 5.34 29.14 -11.19
C THR A 425 5.32 29.70 -9.78
N PHE A 426 5.85 30.90 -9.62
CA PHE A 426 5.94 31.56 -8.31
C PHE A 426 4.58 32.12 -7.86
N ILE A 427 4.17 31.76 -6.64
CA ILE A 427 2.92 32.20 -6.02
C ILE A 427 3.20 33.36 -5.05
N ARG A 428 3.98 33.11 -4.00
CA ARG A 428 4.25 34.11 -2.93
C ARG A 428 5.53 33.85 -2.16
N SER A 429 5.89 34.80 -1.28
CA SER A 429 7.01 34.65 -0.34
C SER A 429 6.70 35.19 1.05
N ILE A 430 7.28 34.54 2.06
CA ILE A 430 7.07 34.81 3.49
C ILE A 430 8.42 34.99 4.17
N LYS A 431 8.56 36.05 4.97
CA LYS A 431 9.75 36.28 5.81
C LYS A 431 9.54 35.63 7.18
N ALA A 432 9.91 34.36 7.34
CA ALA A 432 9.59 33.58 8.54
C ALA A 432 10.20 34.19 9.82
N PHE A 433 11.52 34.35 9.87
CA PHE A 433 12.22 34.86 11.06
C PHE A 433 13.06 36.12 10.80
N GLY A 434 13.47 36.36 9.55
CA GLY A 434 14.35 37.45 9.18
C GLY A 434 15.61 37.52 10.03
N GLY A 435 16.08 38.72 10.38
CA GLY A 435 17.34 38.89 11.11
C GLY A 435 17.37 38.36 12.55
N ALA A 436 16.24 37.86 13.08
CA ALA A 436 16.23 37.14 14.35
C ALA A 436 16.81 35.72 14.23
N ASN A 437 16.87 35.19 13.02
CA ASN A 437 17.54 33.94 12.70
C ASN A 437 18.84 34.26 11.96
N VAL A 438 19.96 34.06 12.65
CA VAL A 438 21.27 34.54 12.19
C VAL A 438 21.90 33.63 11.12
N GLN A 439 21.62 32.32 11.17
CA GLN A 439 21.99 31.36 10.12
C GLN A 439 20.96 31.34 9.00
N GLY A 440 19.73 31.80 9.26
CA GLY A 440 18.74 32.06 8.21
C GLY A 440 17.93 30.83 7.77
N GLU A 441 18.30 29.65 8.23
CA GLU A 441 17.68 28.34 7.94
C GLU A 441 16.27 28.19 8.50
N VAL A 442 15.36 27.56 7.76
CA VAL A 442 13.96 27.36 8.16
C VAL A 442 13.46 25.98 7.76
N HIS A 443 13.11 25.17 8.75
CA HIS A 443 12.43 23.89 8.56
C HIS A 443 10.94 24.10 8.33
N LEU A 444 10.31 23.27 7.49
CA LEU A 444 8.91 23.43 7.09
C LEU A 444 8.08 22.19 7.39
N ALA A 445 6.80 22.42 7.66
CA ALA A 445 5.72 21.44 7.58
C ALA A 445 4.44 22.15 7.13
N ALA A 446 3.45 21.39 6.70
CA ALA A 446 2.15 21.88 6.27
C ALA A 446 1.02 21.07 6.89
N GLY A 447 -0.15 21.69 7.03
CA GLY A 447 -1.39 21.01 7.39
C GLY A 447 -2.50 22.00 7.71
N ASP A 448 -3.75 21.55 7.59
CA ASP A 448 -4.98 22.30 7.88
C ASP A 448 -5.21 22.42 9.40
N LEU A 449 -4.56 23.42 10.02
CA LEU A 449 -4.67 23.67 11.46
C LEU A 449 -5.86 24.55 11.81
N GLU A 450 -6.36 25.37 10.89
CA GLU A 450 -7.38 26.36 11.17
C GLU A 450 -8.61 26.19 10.28
N ASN A 451 -9.73 25.88 10.93
CA ASN A 451 -11.09 25.86 10.36
C ASN A 451 -11.46 24.61 9.55
N ALA A 452 -10.55 23.63 9.41
CA ALA A 452 -10.81 22.35 8.74
C ALA A 452 -11.37 22.57 7.32
N ASP A 453 -10.85 23.57 6.61
CA ASP A 453 -11.31 23.98 5.28
C ASP A 453 -10.54 23.32 4.13
N LYS A 454 -9.64 22.39 4.48
CA LYS A 454 -8.71 21.66 3.61
C LYS A 454 -7.67 22.55 2.95
N ILE A 455 -7.40 23.72 3.51
CA ILE A 455 -6.34 24.62 3.07
C ILE A 455 -5.24 24.57 4.12
N ASP A 456 -4.03 24.21 3.69
CA ASP A 456 -2.93 24.01 4.61
C ASP A 456 -2.29 25.32 5.05
N GLU A 457 -2.03 25.42 6.35
CA GLU A 457 -1.13 26.40 6.93
C GLU A 457 0.33 26.01 6.69
N ILE A 458 1.21 27.02 6.71
CA ILE A 458 2.66 26.82 6.64
C ILE A 458 3.25 26.95 8.04
N ILE A 459 3.84 25.87 8.55
CA ILE A 459 4.51 25.81 9.85
C ILE A 459 6.01 25.94 9.62
N ALA A 460 6.62 26.94 10.23
CA ALA A 460 8.05 27.23 10.12
C ALA A 460 8.77 26.98 11.45
N GLY A 461 9.72 26.05 11.43
CA GLY A 461 10.69 25.80 12.49
C GLY A 461 11.94 26.67 12.33
N MET A 462 12.44 27.23 13.42
CA MET A 462 13.65 28.05 13.39
C MET A 462 14.89 27.16 13.29
N GLY A 463 15.78 27.46 12.34
CA GLY A 463 17.06 26.75 12.16
C GLY A 463 18.11 27.00 13.25
N GLU A 464 19.33 26.53 13.02
CA GLU A 464 20.43 26.57 13.99
C GLU A 464 20.75 28.02 14.48
N GLY A 465 21.26 28.11 15.71
CA GLY A 465 21.63 29.38 16.36
C GLY A 465 20.42 30.20 16.82
N GLY A 466 19.21 29.67 16.62
CA GLY A 466 17.94 30.27 16.98
C GLY A 466 17.56 30.19 18.46
N SER A 467 16.31 30.52 18.76
CA SER A 467 15.72 30.44 20.11
C SER A 467 14.57 29.43 20.21
N SER A 468 14.57 28.45 19.30
CA SER A 468 13.57 27.39 19.16
C SER A 468 12.15 27.91 18.98
N TRP A 469 11.99 28.87 18.07
CA TRP A 469 10.68 29.37 17.69
C TRP A 469 10.05 28.46 16.64
N VAL A 470 8.73 28.30 16.77
CA VAL A 470 7.84 27.81 15.72
C VAL A 470 6.88 28.95 15.39
N LYS A 471 6.60 29.15 14.09
CA LYS A 471 5.65 30.14 13.59
C LYS A 471 4.68 29.49 12.61
N ILE A 472 3.42 29.85 12.71
CA ILE A 472 2.35 29.34 11.84
C ILE A 472 1.87 30.51 10.98
N PHE A 473 1.83 30.30 9.67
CA PHE A 473 1.36 31.27 8.69
C PHE A 473 0.16 30.71 7.95
N SER A 474 -0.84 31.57 7.68
CA SER A 474 -1.93 31.22 6.77
C SER A 474 -1.40 30.93 5.37
N HIS A 475 -2.23 30.29 4.56
CA HIS A 475 -1.94 30.05 3.15
C HIS A 475 -1.62 31.35 2.35
N GLU A 476 -2.14 32.52 2.77
CA GLU A 476 -1.76 33.81 2.17
C GLU A 476 -0.42 34.38 2.67
N GLY A 477 0.17 33.78 3.69
CA GLY A 477 1.43 34.16 4.31
C GLY A 477 1.32 35.11 5.50
N ILE A 478 0.15 35.19 6.13
CA ILE A 478 -0.09 36.02 7.31
C ILE A 478 0.29 35.23 8.56
N LEU A 479 1.09 35.82 9.47
CA LEU A 479 1.43 35.17 10.73
C LEU A 479 0.19 35.01 11.61
N ILE A 480 -0.17 33.77 11.91
CA ILE A 480 -1.30 33.40 12.77
C ILE A 480 -0.81 33.27 14.22
N ARG A 481 0.20 32.42 14.46
CA ARG A 481 0.72 32.12 15.80
C ARG A 481 2.24 32.02 15.83
N SER A 482 2.80 32.15 17.02
CA SER A 482 4.22 31.89 17.26
C SER A 482 4.45 31.46 18.71
N PHE A 483 5.26 30.43 18.93
CA PHE A 483 5.59 29.94 20.27
C PHE A 483 7.01 29.36 20.32
N LYS A 484 7.55 29.17 21.52
CA LYS A 484 8.86 28.52 21.71
C LYS A 484 8.68 27.05 22.04
N ALA A 485 9.07 26.16 21.14
CA ALA A 485 8.95 24.72 21.36
C ALA A 485 9.85 24.24 22.52
N PHE A 486 11.10 24.69 22.55
CA PHE A 486 12.09 24.25 23.55
C PHE A 486 12.73 25.39 24.35
N GLY A 487 12.79 26.59 23.78
CA GLY A 487 13.50 27.73 24.37
C GLY A 487 14.95 27.39 24.71
N ALA A 488 15.46 27.93 25.82
CA ALA A 488 16.86 27.78 26.21
C ALA A 488 17.30 26.33 26.57
N ALA A 489 16.35 25.38 26.65
CA ALA A 489 16.68 23.97 26.91
C ALA A 489 17.24 23.25 25.67
N ASN A 490 17.09 23.86 24.48
CA ASN A 490 17.69 23.40 23.25
C ASN A 490 18.84 24.35 22.89
N ILE A 491 20.07 23.91 23.15
CA ILE A 491 21.25 24.79 23.11
C ILE A 491 21.55 25.25 21.68
N GLY A 492 21.39 24.36 20.69
CA GLY A 492 21.52 24.71 19.26
C GLY A 492 20.37 25.56 18.74
N GLY A 493 19.23 25.62 19.45
CA GLY A 493 18.11 26.47 19.10
C GLY A 493 17.24 25.98 17.94
N GLU A 494 17.73 25.04 17.14
CA GLU A 494 17.10 24.48 15.94
C GLU A 494 15.87 23.61 16.23
N VAL A 495 14.83 23.73 15.40
CA VAL A 495 13.57 22.99 15.55
C VAL A 495 13.12 22.44 14.20
N HIS A 496 13.05 21.11 14.11
CA HIS A 496 12.36 20.37 13.06
C HIS A 496 10.88 20.27 13.42
N VAL A 497 9.99 20.35 12.43
CA VAL A 497 8.54 20.37 12.64
C VAL A 497 7.85 19.34 11.74
N ALA A 498 6.76 18.77 12.23
CA ALA A 498 5.82 17.94 11.49
C ALA A 498 4.40 18.24 11.97
N VAL A 499 3.40 17.92 11.15
CA VAL A 499 1.98 18.11 11.46
C VAL A 499 1.26 16.79 11.23
N GLY A 500 0.33 16.46 12.11
CA GLY A 500 -0.51 15.27 12.01
C GLY A 500 -1.54 15.20 13.13
N ASN A 501 -2.59 14.41 12.94
CA ASN A 501 -3.59 14.08 13.95
C ASN A 501 -3.02 13.04 14.92
N PHE A 502 -2.63 13.45 16.12
CA PHE A 502 -1.94 12.59 17.09
C PHE A 502 -2.85 12.05 18.19
N ASP A 503 -4.15 12.38 18.19
CA ASP A 503 -5.07 11.96 19.24
C ASP A 503 -6.48 11.52 18.79
N ALA A 504 -6.63 11.20 17.49
CA ALA A 504 -7.85 10.69 16.87
C ALA A 504 -9.01 11.69 16.86
N ASP A 505 -8.69 12.98 16.83
CA ASP A 505 -9.66 14.05 16.66
C ASP A 505 -9.53 14.69 15.27
N PRO A 506 -10.56 15.40 14.77
CA PRO A 506 -10.52 15.91 13.39
C PRO A 506 -9.54 17.07 13.18
N ASP A 507 -8.99 17.66 14.24
CA ASP A 507 -7.99 18.71 14.16
C ASP A 507 -6.59 18.07 14.13
N VAL A 508 -5.63 18.72 13.46
CA VAL A 508 -4.23 18.27 13.44
C VAL A 508 -3.38 19.03 14.47
N GLU A 509 -2.35 18.36 14.97
CA GLU A 509 -1.39 18.87 15.95
C GLU A 509 -0.02 19.13 15.34
N ILE A 510 0.85 19.79 16.12
CA ILE A 510 2.22 20.09 15.75
C ILE A 510 3.19 19.23 16.56
N ALA A 511 3.99 18.43 15.88
CA ALA A 511 5.17 17.82 16.46
C ALA A 511 6.41 18.68 16.20
N ALA A 512 7.24 18.87 17.23
CA ALA A 512 8.49 19.57 17.12
C ALA A 512 9.63 18.72 17.71
N ALA A 513 10.76 18.66 17.01
CA ALA A 513 11.93 17.91 17.42
C ALA A 513 13.17 18.81 17.54
N THR A 514 14.10 18.45 18.44
CA THR A 514 15.34 19.22 18.62
C THR A 514 16.32 18.96 17.49
N GLY A 515 16.93 20.02 16.94
CA GLY A 515 18.02 19.91 15.96
C GLY A 515 19.43 19.72 16.55
N TYR A 516 20.48 20.15 15.85
CA TYR A 516 21.89 19.95 16.19
C TYR A 516 22.24 20.48 17.60
N ASN A 517 23.08 19.75 18.33
CA ASN A 517 23.34 19.93 19.77
C ASN A 517 22.06 19.92 20.64
N GLY A 518 21.02 19.26 20.15
CA GLY A 518 19.76 19.02 20.83
C GLY A 518 19.86 17.93 21.89
N ASN A 519 18.70 17.48 22.35
CA ASN A 519 18.59 16.50 23.44
C ASN A 519 17.79 15.26 23.03
N ASN A 520 17.72 14.96 21.73
CA ASN A 520 16.95 13.85 21.15
C ASN A 520 15.45 13.91 21.52
N LEU A 521 14.89 15.12 21.63
CA LEU A 521 13.58 15.32 22.25
C LEU A 521 12.54 15.67 21.20
N VAL A 522 11.37 15.03 21.29
CA VAL A 522 10.16 15.37 20.55
C VAL A 522 9.14 15.95 21.53
N LYS A 523 8.40 16.97 21.09
CA LYS A 523 7.28 17.56 21.80
C LYS A 523 6.09 17.72 20.88
N LEU A 524 4.91 17.45 21.41
CA LEU A 524 3.63 17.68 20.74
C LEU A 524 2.97 18.94 21.31
N PHE A 525 2.32 19.68 20.42
CA PHE A 525 1.58 20.89 20.71
C PHE A 525 0.25 20.88 19.97
N ASP A 526 -0.77 21.48 20.57
CA ASP A 526 -2.00 21.78 19.83
C ASP A 526 -1.74 22.89 18.81
N LYS A 527 -2.73 23.18 17.97
CA LYS A 527 -2.73 24.29 16.99
C LYS A 527 -2.46 25.67 17.61
N ASP A 528 -2.69 25.84 18.91
CA ASP A 528 -2.42 27.07 19.64
C ASP A 528 -0.97 27.19 20.16
N GLY A 529 -0.18 26.13 20.02
CA GLY A 529 1.17 26.03 20.58
C GLY A 529 1.19 25.67 22.07
N THR A 530 0.08 25.17 22.60
CA THR A 530 -0.01 24.64 23.97
C THR A 530 0.64 23.27 24.01
N PHE A 531 1.50 23.07 25.00
CA PHE A 531 2.19 21.80 25.17
C PHE A 531 1.23 20.65 25.53
N ILE A 532 1.29 19.57 24.74
CA ILE A 532 0.54 18.32 24.99
C ILE A 532 1.46 17.30 25.68
N ARG A 533 2.55 16.90 25.02
CA ARG A 533 3.40 15.78 25.49
C ARG A 533 4.85 15.91 25.02
N LYS A 534 5.75 15.14 25.63
CA LYS A 534 7.14 14.98 25.17
C LYS A 534 7.67 13.57 25.40
N PHE A 535 8.59 13.14 24.55
CA PHE A 535 9.35 11.91 24.72
C PHE A 535 10.74 12.05 24.08
N LYS A 536 11.64 11.09 24.37
CA LYS A 536 12.95 11.02 23.73
C LYS A 536 12.92 10.03 22.58
N ALA A 537 13.23 10.46 21.37
CA ALA A 537 13.30 9.59 20.20
C ALA A 537 14.53 8.65 20.27
N PHE A 538 15.68 9.20 20.65
CA PHE A 538 16.93 8.46 20.69
C PHE A 538 17.75 8.69 21.97
N GLY A 539 18.70 7.79 22.20
CA GLY A 539 19.67 7.90 23.27
C GLY A 539 20.94 8.59 22.78
N ALA A 540 21.57 9.42 23.64
CA ALA A 540 22.81 10.13 23.31
C ALA A 540 23.99 9.22 22.93
N ALA A 541 23.92 7.92 23.25
CA ALA A 541 24.95 6.94 22.87
C ALA A 541 24.92 6.60 21.37
N VAL A 542 23.75 6.67 20.73
CA VAL A 542 23.55 6.32 19.31
C VAL A 542 23.30 7.54 18.43
N ASN A 543 22.89 8.66 19.03
CA ASN A 543 22.73 9.95 18.37
C ASN A 543 23.30 11.08 19.26
N PRO A 544 24.63 11.27 19.23
CA PRO A 544 25.35 12.10 20.21
C PRO A 544 25.12 13.60 20.04
N ASN A 545 24.82 14.06 18.83
CA ASN A 545 24.52 15.47 18.55
C ASN A 545 23.06 15.83 18.86
N GLY A 546 22.20 14.83 19.06
CA GLY A 546 20.85 15.02 19.61
C GLY A 546 19.83 15.62 18.66
N GLU A 547 20.17 15.71 17.37
CA GLU A 547 19.32 16.15 16.28
C GLU A 547 18.35 15.05 15.85
N VAL A 548 17.08 15.40 15.67
CA VAL A 548 16.02 14.47 15.29
C VAL A 548 15.26 15.06 14.11
N GLN A 549 15.40 14.40 12.96
CA GLN A 549 14.57 14.61 11.80
C GLN A 549 13.19 14.02 12.10
N ILE A 550 12.11 14.69 11.73
CA ILE A 550 10.74 14.28 12.08
C ILE A 550 9.79 14.46 10.91
N THR A 551 8.92 13.48 10.73
CA THR A 551 7.70 13.59 9.93
C THR A 551 6.56 12.88 10.67
N ALA A 552 5.33 13.06 10.21
CA ALA A 552 4.15 12.47 10.80
C ALA A 552 3.27 11.88 9.70
N ALA A 553 2.62 10.77 10.03
CA ALA A 553 1.88 9.97 9.09
C ALA A 553 1.17 8.81 9.79
N ASP A 554 -0.07 8.54 9.43
CA ASP A 554 -0.83 7.36 9.85
C ASP A 554 -0.25 6.12 9.16
N ILE A 555 0.55 5.33 9.87
CA ILE A 555 1.30 4.21 9.30
C ILE A 555 0.53 2.91 9.45
N ASP A 556 -0.38 2.84 10.41
CA ASP A 556 -1.24 1.69 10.64
C ASP A 556 -2.72 2.00 10.37
N ASN A 557 -2.98 3.03 9.56
CA ASN A 557 -4.30 3.50 9.09
C ASN A 557 -5.38 3.49 10.19
N ASP A 558 -4.99 3.75 11.45
CA ASP A 558 -5.89 3.73 12.60
C ASP A 558 -6.66 5.05 12.78
N GLY A 559 -6.44 5.99 11.86
CA GLY A 559 -6.95 7.35 11.87
C GLY A 559 -6.12 8.28 12.78
N VAL A 560 -4.97 7.82 13.29
CA VAL A 560 -4.04 8.59 14.13
C VAL A 560 -2.64 8.51 13.54
N ASP A 561 -2.06 9.66 13.26
CA ASP A 561 -0.72 9.76 12.75
C ASP A 561 0.33 9.26 13.77
N GLU A 562 1.25 8.41 13.30
CA GLU A 562 2.51 8.12 13.97
C GLU A 562 3.52 9.25 13.78
N ILE A 563 4.48 9.30 14.70
CA ILE A 563 5.63 10.18 14.63
C ILE A 563 6.84 9.37 14.18
N ILE A 564 7.32 9.67 12.97
CA ILE A 564 8.51 9.03 12.41
C ILE A 564 9.71 9.92 12.70
N CYS A 565 10.69 9.36 13.39
CA CYS A 565 11.93 10.05 13.76
C CYS A 565 13.12 9.42 13.05
N GLY A 566 13.94 10.25 12.43
CA GLY A 566 15.24 9.90 11.86
C GLY A 566 16.38 10.44 12.72
N HIS A 567 17.51 9.73 12.71
CA HIS A 567 18.76 10.32 13.19
C HIS A 567 19.15 11.53 12.33
N GLY A 568 19.53 12.64 12.97
CA GLY A 568 20.17 13.79 12.33
C GLY A 568 21.69 13.64 12.18
N GLU A 569 22.40 14.75 11.99
CA GLU A 569 23.84 14.80 11.75
C GLU A 569 24.65 14.10 12.86
N GLY A 570 25.54 13.19 12.47
CA GLY A 570 26.41 12.42 13.38
C GLY A 570 25.78 11.16 13.97
N GLY A 571 24.55 10.81 13.55
CA GLY A 571 23.88 9.58 13.93
C GLY A 571 24.32 8.35 13.13
N SER A 572 23.63 7.23 13.33
CA SER A 572 23.89 5.94 12.66
C SER A 572 22.83 5.52 11.63
N SER A 573 22.07 6.46 11.06
CA SER A 573 20.97 6.22 10.10
C SER A 573 19.83 5.35 10.62
N MET A 574 19.49 5.50 11.90
CA MET A 574 18.34 4.81 12.48
C MET A 574 17.08 5.62 12.24
N VAL A 575 16.00 4.92 11.91
CA VAL A 575 14.63 5.43 11.87
C VAL A 575 13.84 4.71 12.95
N LYS A 576 12.96 5.44 13.63
CA LYS A 576 12.03 4.91 14.62
C LYS A 576 10.65 5.51 14.43
N VAL A 577 9.65 4.66 14.54
CA VAL A 577 8.24 5.03 14.48
C VAL A 577 7.68 5.01 15.90
N PHE A 578 6.95 6.05 16.27
CA PHE A 578 6.35 6.22 17.59
C PHE A 578 4.87 6.52 17.50
N LYS A 579 4.05 5.88 18.34
CA LYS A 579 2.72 6.42 18.67
C LYS A 579 2.89 7.77 19.38
N ALA A 580 1.88 8.64 19.34
CA ALA A 580 1.89 9.96 19.99
C ALA A 580 2.28 9.96 21.48
N ASN A 581 2.02 8.83 22.18
CA ASN A 581 2.40 8.66 23.58
C ASN A 581 3.91 8.39 23.81
N GLY A 582 4.71 8.24 22.75
CA GLY A 582 6.14 7.95 22.76
C GLY A 582 6.50 6.46 22.82
N THR A 583 5.52 5.58 22.66
CA THR A 583 5.75 4.12 22.52
C THR A 583 6.34 3.84 21.15
N VAL A 584 7.43 3.08 21.12
CA VAL A 584 8.05 2.66 19.85
C VAL A 584 7.17 1.60 19.21
N VAL A 585 6.71 1.86 17.99
CA VAL A 585 6.04 0.89 17.12
C VAL A 585 7.09 0.06 16.40
N ARG A 586 8.06 0.74 15.77
CA ARG A 586 9.07 0.11 14.89
C ARG A 586 10.40 0.83 14.95
N SER A 587 11.48 0.12 14.59
CA SER A 587 12.81 0.72 14.39
C SER A 587 13.62 -0.03 13.35
N PHE A 588 14.27 0.67 12.42
CA PHE A 588 15.10 0.07 11.38
C PHE A 588 16.23 1.00 10.96
N LYS A 589 17.22 0.47 10.22
CA LYS A 589 18.37 1.25 9.74
C LYS A 589 18.22 1.54 8.25
N ALA A 590 17.98 2.79 7.88
CA ALA A 590 17.74 3.20 6.48
C ALA A 590 18.97 2.99 5.57
N PHE A 591 20.18 3.21 6.09
CA PHE A 591 21.42 3.08 5.30
C PHE A 591 22.49 2.22 5.98
N GLY A 592 22.97 1.19 5.26
CA GLY A 592 24.01 0.25 5.71
C GLY A 592 25.44 0.79 5.71
N GLY A 593 25.71 1.90 6.40
CA GLY A 593 27.06 2.50 6.55
C GLY A 593 27.55 3.35 5.37
N VAL A 594 26.66 3.64 4.42
CA VAL A 594 26.96 4.44 3.20
C VAL A 594 26.75 5.95 3.42
N ASN A 595 26.14 6.35 4.54
CA ASN A 595 26.06 7.75 4.96
C ASN A 595 27.15 8.04 6.01
N ALA A 596 28.07 8.96 5.70
CA ALA A 596 29.24 9.29 6.52
C ALA A 596 28.88 10.06 7.81
N GLN A 597 27.81 10.87 7.79
CA GLN A 597 27.25 11.56 8.96
C GLN A 597 26.00 10.85 9.50
N GLY A 598 25.45 9.91 8.75
CA GLY A 598 24.38 9.01 9.20
C GLY A 598 23.00 9.66 9.36
N GLU A 599 22.80 10.87 8.83
CA GLU A 599 21.53 11.58 8.79
C GLU A 599 20.50 10.93 7.85
N VAL A 600 19.21 11.04 8.16
CA VAL A 600 18.12 10.51 7.33
C VAL A 600 16.99 11.52 7.24
N HIS A 601 16.67 11.94 6.01
CA HIS A 601 15.44 12.70 5.73
C HIS A 601 14.33 11.71 5.34
N LEU A 602 13.10 12.04 5.73
CA LEU A 602 11.97 11.11 5.75
C LEU A 602 10.75 11.74 5.07
N GLY A 603 9.99 10.91 4.36
CA GLY A 603 8.63 11.21 3.92
C GLY A 603 7.80 9.91 3.93
N LYS A 604 6.49 10.03 4.16
CA LYS A 604 5.53 8.96 3.86
C LYS A 604 4.92 9.26 2.50
N SER A 605 4.75 8.22 1.69
CA SER A 605 3.88 8.24 0.51
C SER A 605 2.69 7.33 0.79
N ASN A 606 1.50 7.71 0.32
CA ASN A 606 0.32 6.85 0.27
C ASN A 606 0.37 5.83 -0.89
N TYR A 607 1.55 5.59 -1.46
CA TYR A 607 1.81 4.54 -2.44
C TYR A 607 1.83 3.14 -1.84
#